data_AF-A0A2E7LR96-F1
#
_entry.id   AF-A0A2E7LR96-F1
#
_cell.length_a   1.000
_cell.length_b   1.000
_cell.length_c   1.000
_cell.angle_alpha   90.00
_cell.angle_beta   90.00
_cell.angle_gamma   90.00
#
_symmetry.space_group_name_H-M   'P 1'
#
loop_
_entity.id
_entity.type
_entity.pdbx_description
1 polymer ?
#
loop_
_entity_poly.entity_id
_entity_poly.type
_entity_poly.pdbx_seq_one_letter_code
_entity_poly.pdbx_strand_id
1 'polypeptide(L)'
;MHSQLSSAGLIVQTSAVEKLKKLQNVIPLIEAANSSGVRLLNGATVDELLAISSSPTESPDETQKSLSQTTLPRPEQDTPHGRVLAPILQTPDEIIPRPRSSSGFNSSDFPLEAREVDSEIEIHFDITGQSSTEGR
;
A
#
# COMPACT_ATOMS: atom_id res chain seq x y z
N MET A 1 -29.64 -16.70 -18.35
CA MET A 1 -28.42 -17.25 -17.73
C MET A 1 -27.22 -17.25 -18.67
N HIS A 2 -27.20 -18.05 -19.77
CA HIS A 2 -26.02 -18.15 -20.63
C HIS A 2 -25.57 -16.82 -21.27
N SER A 3 -26.52 -15.96 -21.69
CA SER A 3 -26.22 -14.64 -22.24
C SER A 3 -25.59 -13.67 -21.23
N GLN A 4 -25.96 -13.76 -19.95
CA GLN A 4 -25.41 -12.92 -18.88
C GLN A 4 -23.97 -13.31 -18.55
N LEU A 5 -23.68 -14.62 -18.46
CA LEU A 5 -22.32 -15.13 -18.26
C LEU A 5 -21.42 -14.78 -19.45
N SER A 6 -21.92 -14.98 -20.68
CA SER A 6 -21.18 -14.60 -21.89
C SER A 6 -20.96 -13.08 -22.00
N SER A 7 -21.92 -12.25 -21.59
CA SER A 7 -21.76 -10.80 -21.54
C SER A 7 -20.73 -10.34 -20.51
N ALA A 8 -20.53 -11.12 -19.45
CA ALA A 8 -19.48 -10.91 -18.46
C ALA A 8 -18.11 -11.45 -18.92
N GLY A 9 -18.01 -11.99 -20.15
CA GLY A 9 -16.77 -12.56 -20.68
C GLY A 9 -16.42 -13.95 -20.13
N LEU A 10 -17.40 -14.65 -19.55
CA LEU A 10 -17.23 -16.00 -19.00
C LEU A 10 -17.57 -17.05 -20.04
N ILE A 11 -16.64 -17.99 -20.25
CA ILE A 11 -16.79 -19.14 -21.15
C ILE A 11 -17.28 -20.33 -20.32
N VAL A 12 -18.46 -20.87 -20.66
CA VAL A 12 -19.08 -21.96 -19.92
C VAL A 12 -18.80 -23.30 -20.60
N GLN A 13 -18.20 -24.25 -19.87
CA GLN A 13 -18.10 -25.64 -20.32
C GLN A 13 -19.38 -26.43 -20.04
N THR A 14 -19.63 -27.48 -20.81
CA THR A 14 -20.78 -28.39 -20.64
C THR A 14 -20.85 -28.99 -19.23
N SER A 15 -19.71 -29.25 -18.60
CA SER A 15 -19.58 -29.77 -17.23
C SER A 15 -20.15 -28.84 -16.16
N ALA A 16 -20.19 -27.52 -16.42
CA ALA A 16 -20.71 -26.52 -15.50
C ALA A 16 -22.21 -26.25 -15.69
N VAL A 17 -22.80 -26.62 -16.83
CA VAL A 17 -24.17 -26.25 -17.21
C VAL A 17 -25.21 -26.80 -16.23
N GLU A 18 -25.05 -28.04 -15.76
CA GLU A 18 -25.99 -28.65 -14.81
C GLU A 18 -25.97 -27.94 -13.45
N LYS A 19 -24.77 -27.59 -12.96
CA LYS A 19 -24.59 -26.85 -11.71
C LYS A 19 -25.15 -25.43 -11.81
N LEU A 20 -24.92 -24.76 -12.94
CA LEU A 20 -25.44 -23.41 -13.19
C LEU A 20 -26.97 -23.39 -13.33
N LYS A 21 -27.59 -24.45 -13.86
CA LYS A 21 -29.06 -24.59 -13.91
C LYS A 21 -29.71 -24.73 -12.54
N LYS A 22 -28.99 -25.27 -11.55
CA LYS A 22 -29.47 -25.40 -10.17
C LYS A 22 -29.46 -24.06 -9.42
N LEU A 23 -28.65 -23.10 -9.86
CA LEU A 23 -28.52 -21.78 -9.24
C LEU A 23 -29.63 -20.84 -9.74
N GLN A 24 -30.34 -20.20 -8.80
CA GLN A 24 -31.38 -19.21 -9.11
C GLN A 24 -30.80 -17.86 -9.54
N ASN A 25 -29.57 -17.53 -9.10
CA ASN A 25 -28.90 -16.26 -9.39
C ASN A 25 -27.44 -16.48 -9.78
N VAL A 26 -27.01 -15.85 -10.88
CA VAL A 26 -25.64 -15.93 -11.42
C VAL A 26 -24.81 -14.68 -11.13
N ILE A 27 -25.39 -13.61 -10.57
CA ILE A 27 -24.70 -12.35 -10.27
C ILE A 27 -23.56 -12.54 -9.26
N PRO A 28 -23.77 -13.21 -8.10
CA PRO A 28 -22.70 -13.43 -7.13
C PRO A 28 -21.54 -14.26 -7.71
N LEU A 29 -21.86 -15.17 -8.63
CA LEU A 29 -20.87 -15.98 -9.34
C LEU A 29 -20.04 -15.14 -10.32
N ILE A 30 -20.67 -14.17 -11.01
CA ILE A 30 -19.97 -13.24 -11.91
C ILE A 30 -19.02 -12.34 -11.12
N GLU A 31 -19.46 -11.84 -9.96
CA GLU A 31 -18.63 -11.02 -9.08
C GLU A 31 -17.42 -11.81 -8.56
N ALA A 32 -17.64 -13.02 -8.07
CA ALA A 32 -16.57 -13.92 -7.64
C ALA A 32 -15.60 -14.24 -8.80
N ALA A 33 -16.11 -14.45 -10.02
CA ALA A 33 -15.26 -14.72 -11.18
C ALA A 33 -14.39 -13.51 -11.55
N ASN A 34 -14.95 -12.30 -11.46
CA ASN A 34 -14.22 -11.05 -11.70
C ASN A 34 -13.13 -10.80 -10.65
N SER A 35 -13.41 -11.07 -9.36
CA SER A 35 -12.42 -10.92 -8.30
C SER A 35 -11.32 -11.99 -8.35
N SER A 36 -11.67 -13.21 -8.79
CA SER A 36 -10.76 -14.35 -8.92
C SER A 36 -9.98 -14.35 -10.25
N GLY A 37 -10.38 -13.55 -11.23
CA GLY A 37 -9.76 -13.50 -12.57
C GLY A 37 -10.05 -14.73 -13.44
N VAL A 38 -11.03 -15.55 -13.06
CA VAL A 38 -11.37 -16.79 -13.76
C VAL A 38 -12.36 -16.50 -14.89
N ARG A 39 -11.93 -16.75 -16.14
CA ARG A 39 -12.78 -16.58 -17.34
C ARG A 39 -13.41 -17.88 -17.85
N LEU A 40 -12.86 -19.03 -17.48
CA LEU A 40 -13.33 -20.35 -17.91
C LEU A 40 -14.07 -21.05 -16.75
N LEU A 41 -15.35 -21.36 -16.98
CA LEU A 41 -16.22 -22.00 -16.00
C LEU A 41 -16.32 -23.50 -16.27
N ASN A 42 -15.66 -24.28 -15.43
CA ASN A 42 -15.68 -25.74 -15.37
C ASN A 42 -16.45 -26.18 -14.13
N GLY A 43 -16.83 -27.46 -14.05
CA GLY A 43 -17.52 -27.99 -12.86
C GLY A 43 -16.78 -27.73 -11.54
N ALA A 44 -15.44 -27.72 -11.53
CA ALA A 44 -14.64 -27.43 -10.33
C ALA A 44 -14.56 -25.93 -10.02
N THR A 45 -14.33 -25.09 -11.03
CA THR A 45 -14.21 -23.64 -10.82
C THR A 45 -15.52 -23.01 -10.37
N VAL A 46 -16.67 -23.57 -10.79
CA VAL A 46 -17.98 -23.13 -10.27
C VAL A 46 -18.13 -23.41 -8.77
N ASP A 47 -17.63 -24.54 -8.27
CA ASP A 47 -17.69 -24.86 -6.83
C ASP A 47 -16.77 -23.94 -6.02
N GLU A 48 -15.57 -23.66 -6.54
CA GLU A 48 -14.63 -22.71 -5.92
C GLU A 48 -15.22 -21.30 -5.84
N LEU A 49 -15.81 -20.82 -6.94
CA LEU A 49 -16.45 -19.51 -6.98
C LEU A 49 -17.71 -19.44 -6.11
N LEU A 50 -18.45 -20.55 -5.99
CA LEU A 50 -19.60 -20.63 -5.09
C LEU A 50 -19.17 -20.61 -3.62
N ALA A 51 -18.03 -21.22 -3.28
CA ALA A 51 -17.45 -21.17 -1.93
C ALA A 51 -17.03 -19.74 -1.55
N ILE A 52 -16.46 -18.99 -2.50
CA ILE A 52 -16.08 -17.57 -2.31
C ILE A 52 -17.34 -16.70 -2.17
N SER A 53 -18.35 -16.95 -3.01
CA SER A 53 -19.62 -16.22 -3.02
C SER A 53 -20.53 -16.51 -1.83
N SER A 54 -20.38 -17.66 -1.16
CA SER A 54 -21.21 -18.05 0.00
C SER A 54 -20.65 -17.54 1.33
N SER A 55 -19.64 -16.66 1.30
CA SER A 55 -19.26 -15.91 2.50
C SER A 55 -20.48 -15.12 2.98
N PRO A 56 -20.91 -15.31 4.23
CA PRO A 56 -22.19 -14.83 4.71
C PRO A 56 -22.21 -13.30 4.67
N THR A 57 -23.23 -12.78 3.97
CA THR A 57 -23.81 -11.48 4.29
C THR A 57 -24.25 -11.52 5.75
N GLU A 58 -23.50 -10.89 6.64
CA GLU A 58 -23.87 -10.72 8.05
C GLU A 58 -25.21 -9.97 8.14
N SER A 59 -26.25 -10.68 8.58
CA SER A 59 -27.50 -10.08 9.04
C SER A 59 -27.42 -9.94 10.57
N PRO A 60 -27.92 -8.84 11.15
CA PRO A 60 -27.65 -8.48 12.53
C PRO A 60 -28.59 -9.22 13.48
N ASP A 61 -28.05 -9.92 14.49
CA ASP A 61 -28.65 -9.82 15.83
C ASP A 61 -27.72 -10.36 16.94
N GLU A 62 -27.51 -9.46 17.90
CA GLU A 62 -27.48 -9.71 19.34
C GLU A 62 -26.38 -10.63 19.89
N THR A 63 -25.20 -10.04 20.13
CA THR A 63 -24.59 -9.82 21.47
C THR A 63 -23.12 -9.45 21.24
N GLN A 64 -22.89 -8.33 20.56
CA GLN A 64 -21.54 -7.82 20.38
C GLN A 64 -21.42 -6.59 21.24
N LYS A 65 -20.57 -6.64 22.27
CA LYS A 65 -19.94 -5.42 22.82
C LYS A 65 -19.55 -4.61 21.60
N SER A 66 -20.26 -3.52 21.33
CA SER A 66 -20.07 -2.72 20.12
C SER A 66 -18.61 -2.30 20.11
N LEU A 67 -17.82 -2.99 19.30
CA LEU A 67 -16.48 -2.55 18.99
C LEU A 67 -16.70 -1.23 18.28
N SER A 68 -16.26 -0.12 18.88
CA SER A 68 -16.45 1.24 18.35
C SER A 68 -15.75 1.49 17.02
N GLN A 69 -15.30 0.44 16.34
CA GLN A 69 -14.62 0.49 15.07
C GLN A 69 -15.64 0.40 13.93
N THR A 70 -16.34 1.52 13.69
CA THR A 70 -16.94 1.76 12.36
C THR A 70 -15.87 2.35 11.43
N THR A 71 -16.08 2.31 10.12
CA THR A 71 -15.20 2.97 9.12
C THR A 71 -15.89 4.17 8.47
N LEU A 72 -17.23 4.24 8.56
CA LEU A 72 -18.04 5.36 8.08
C LEU A 72 -18.84 6.00 9.23
N PRO A 73 -19.06 7.33 9.18
CA PRO A 73 -19.87 8.04 10.17
C PRO A 73 -21.35 7.68 10.02
N ARG A 74 -22.05 7.51 11.15
CA ARG A 74 -23.51 7.35 11.17
C ARG A 74 -24.16 8.75 11.15
N PRO A 75 -25.28 8.95 10.44
CA PRO A 75 -25.93 10.27 10.35
C PRO A 75 -26.35 10.89 11.69
N GLU A 76 -26.56 10.06 12.72
CA GLU A 76 -26.94 10.47 14.08
C GLU A 76 -25.74 10.68 15.03
N GLN A 77 -24.49 10.68 14.53
CA GLN A 77 -23.29 10.86 15.35
C GLN A 77 -22.73 12.28 15.24
N ASP A 78 -22.74 13.00 16.37
CA ASP A 78 -22.13 14.34 16.50
C ASP A 78 -20.62 14.32 16.76
N THR A 79 -20.01 13.14 16.96
CA THR A 79 -18.59 13.02 17.30
C THR A 79 -17.74 12.58 16.11
N PRO A 80 -16.53 13.17 15.92
CA PRO A 80 -15.67 12.84 14.79
C PRO A 80 -15.16 11.40 14.91
N HIS A 81 -15.41 10.61 13.86
CA HIS A 81 -15.04 9.19 13.80
C HIS A 81 -13.57 8.94 13.41
N GLY A 82 -12.89 9.97 12.89
CA GLY A 82 -11.52 9.90 12.39
C GLY A 82 -10.47 10.52 13.32
N ARG A 83 -9.25 10.66 12.81
CA ARG A 83 -8.17 11.36 13.52
C ARG A 83 -8.56 12.83 13.72
N VAL A 84 -8.73 13.24 14.98
CA VAL A 84 -8.83 14.65 15.35
C VAL A 84 -7.45 15.26 15.24
N LEU A 85 -7.26 16.18 14.29
CA LEU A 85 -6.04 16.97 14.22
C LEU A 85 -6.08 18.02 15.33
N ALA A 86 -4.97 18.19 16.05
CA ALA A 86 -4.83 19.30 16.97
C ALA A 86 -4.99 20.63 16.20
N PRO A 87 -5.60 21.67 16.81
CA PRO A 87 -5.62 23.00 16.21
C PRO A 87 -4.19 23.43 15.91
N ILE A 88 -3.96 23.95 14.70
CA ILE A 88 -2.68 24.55 14.33
C ILE A 88 -2.59 25.88 15.07
N LEU A 89 -2.09 25.85 16.31
CA LEU A 89 -1.61 27.04 16.97
C LEU A 89 -0.41 27.50 16.17
N GLN A 90 -0.53 28.65 15.51
CA GLN A 90 0.62 29.37 14.99
C GLN A 90 1.51 29.70 16.19
N THR A 91 2.52 28.86 16.42
CA THR A 91 3.61 29.23 17.32
C THR A 91 4.25 30.47 16.70
N PRO A 92 4.51 31.54 17.48
CA PRO A 92 5.39 32.59 17.01
C PRO A 92 6.68 31.93 16.53
N ASP A 93 7.21 32.36 15.37
CA ASP A 93 8.52 31.92 14.91
C ASP A 93 9.52 32.15 16.05
N GLU A 94 9.88 31.07 16.75
CA GLU A 94 10.92 31.13 17.75
C GLU A 94 12.20 31.36 16.95
N ILE A 95 12.69 32.60 16.98
CA ILE A 95 13.95 32.94 16.35
C ILE A 95 15.02 32.12 17.06
N ILE A 96 15.36 30.98 16.48
CA ILE A 96 16.48 30.17 16.95
C ILE A 96 17.68 31.10 16.95
N PRO A 97 18.33 31.35 18.11
CA PRO A 97 19.50 32.21 18.14
C PRO A 97 20.54 31.58 17.22
N ARG A 98 20.80 32.25 16.09
CA ARG A 98 21.76 31.77 15.10
C ARG A 98 23.08 31.58 15.84
N PRO A 99 23.67 30.38 15.84
CA PRO A 99 24.98 30.19 16.44
C PRO A 99 25.93 31.23 15.82
N ARG A 100 26.74 31.89 16.66
CA ARG A 100 27.74 32.88 16.18
C ARG A 100 28.43 32.28 14.96
N SER A 101 28.54 33.06 13.89
CA SER A 101 29.25 32.66 12.68
C SER A 101 30.58 32.04 13.09
N SER A 102 30.74 30.74 12.88
CA SER A 102 32.02 30.08 13.10
C SER A 102 33.01 30.82 12.21
N SER A 103 34.12 31.28 12.79
CA SER A 103 35.12 32.09 12.09
C SER A 103 35.83 31.37 10.93
N GLY A 104 35.40 30.14 10.61
CA GLY A 104 35.99 29.30 9.57
C GLY A 104 34.99 28.81 8.52
N PHE A 105 33.68 29.11 8.63
CA PHE A 105 32.75 28.78 7.55
C PHE A 105 32.57 29.99 6.64
N ASN A 106 33.07 29.90 5.41
CA ASN A 106 32.81 30.88 4.36
C ASN A 106 32.12 30.18 3.18
N SER A 107 30.96 30.67 2.79
CA SER A 107 30.21 30.13 1.65
C SER A 107 30.93 30.33 0.31
N SER A 108 31.89 31.26 0.21
CA SER A 108 32.72 31.42 -0.99
C SER A 108 33.67 30.25 -1.24
N ASP A 109 33.97 29.47 -0.21
CA ASP A 109 34.93 28.36 -0.31
C ASP A 109 34.29 27.10 -0.91
N PHE A 110 32.96 27.11 -1.07
CA PHE A 110 32.17 26.00 -1.58
C PHE A 110 31.38 26.43 -2.82
N PRO A 111 31.95 26.33 -4.03
CA PRO A 111 31.24 26.65 -5.26
C PRO A 111 30.00 25.75 -5.41
N LEU A 112 28.83 26.39 -5.54
CA LEU A 112 27.53 25.71 -5.72
C LEU A 112 27.37 25.13 -7.13
N GLU A 113 28.10 25.66 -8.11
CA GLU A 113 28.06 25.20 -9.49
C GLU A 113 29.00 24.02 -9.70
N ALA A 114 28.45 22.88 -10.14
CA ALA A 114 29.24 21.72 -10.50
C ALA A 114 30.04 22.00 -11.78
N ARG A 115 31.34 21.69 -11.75
CA ARG A 115 32.24 21.78 -12.90
C ARG A 115 32.86 20.42 -13.15
N GLU A 116 32.89 20.01 -14.42
CA GLU A 116 33.68 18.85 -14.85
C GLU A 116 35.16 19.25 -14.81
N VAL A 117 35.93 18.57 -13.98
CA VAL A 117 37.37 18.80 -13.81
C VAL A 117 38.08 17.48 -14.07
N ASP A 118 38.85 17.44 -15.15
CA ASP A 118 39.75 16.32 -15.43
C ASP A 118 40.82 16.29 -14.34
N SER A 119 40.73 15.32 -13.45
CA SER A 119 41.66 15.19 -12.32
C SER A 119 42.83 14.30 -12.73
N GLU A 120 43.94 14.92 -13.13
CA GLU A 120 45.23 14.23 -13.28
C GLU A 120 45.89 14.17 -11.89
N ILE A 121 45.88 12.99 -11.28
CA ILE A 121 46.42 12.78 -9.92
C ILE A 121 47.78 12.09 -10.05
N GLU A 122 48.84 12.77 -9.62
CA GLU A 122 50.16 12.18 -9.45
C GLU A 122 50.33 11.69 -8.01
N ILE A 123 50.64 10.41 -7.84
CA ILE A 123 50.79 9.79 -6.52
C ILE A 123 52.28 9.73 -6.16
N HIS A 124 52.67 10.44 -5.11
CA HIS A 124 53.99 10.30 -4.49
C HIS A 124 53.88 9.45 -3.22
N PHE A 125 54.65 8.37 -3.15
CA PHE A 125 54.75 7.54 -1.95
C PHE A 125 55.85 8.09 -1.04
N ASP A 126 55.47 8.74 0.06
CA ASP A 126 56.40 9.14 1.10
C ASP A 126 56.43 8.08 2.21
N ILE A 127 57.32 7.10 2.05
CA ILE A 127 57.43 5.99 2.99
C ILE A 127 58.31 6.41 4.17
N THR A 128 57.71 7.09 5.15
CA THR A 128 58.34 7.24 6.48
C THR A 128 58.06 5.98 7.29
N GLY A 129 59.01 5.02 7.23
CA GLY A 129 58.88 3.73 7.90
C GLY A 129 58.99 3.80 9.42
N GLN A 130 57.85 3.85 10.12
CA GLN A 130 57.76 3.52 11.56
C GLN A 130 56.57 2.58 11.89
N SER A 131 55.92 1.95 10.91
CA SER A 131 54.83 1.00 11.21
C SER A 131 55.40 -0.29 11.81
N SER A 132 55.29 -0.46 13.13
CA SER A 132 55.61 -1.71 13.83
C SER A 132 54.40 -2.65 13.77
N THR A 133 54.48 -3.74 13.02
CA THR A 133 53.50 -4.82 13.12
C THR A 133 53.85 -5.69 14.32
N GLU A 134 52.95 -5.80 15.29
CA GLU A 134 53.12 -6.66 16.46
C GLU A 134 53.04 -8.14 16.07
N GLY A 135 54.13 -8.87 16.34
CA GLY A 135 54.27 -10.27 15.98
C GLY A 135 55.50 -10.89 16.61
N ARG A 136 55.40 -11.27 17.89
CA ARG A 136 56.19 -12.35 18.50
C ARG A 136 55.34 -13.12 19.49
#